data_AF-A0A410V9K7-F1
#
_entry.id   AF-A0A410V9K7-F1
#
_cell.length_a   1.000
_cell.length_b   1.000
_cell.length_c   1.000
_cell.angle_alpha   90.00
_cell.angle_beta   90.00
_cell.angle_gamma   90.00
#
_symmetry.space_group_name_H-M   'P 1'
#
loop_
_entity.id
_entity.type
_entity.pdbx_description
1 polymer ?
#
loop_
_entity_poly.entity_id
_entity_poly.type
_entity_poly.pdbx_seq_one_letter_code
_entity_poly.pdbx_strand_id
1 'polypeptide(L)'
;MKMKRKLLATVNRGLLRVPVSAVLLAPLLVANRAEAACTPVAPVSNATIVCSGNVDTQQGGVTGYGTFNDNNNSYRVEAGAQVDGTSFGIRTGSGGTLTNLGIIDGPNGAGLTAGDVTVSNASGATISGFNGITASTLNLDNAGAIASGLQGHAIDATAVTVSSSGTIIGIGANSIGINATTVNVTANTGTIAGVRFGVSVTADAAMANAGGVKATGANGVGITADGNASIDNRGTISALASGASATFLIL
;
A
#
# COMPACT_ATOMS: atom_id res chain seq x y z
N MET A 1 -52.65 -37.03 76.03
CA MET A 1 -51.95 -37.98 76.92
C MET A 1 -50.47 -37.63 76.95
N LYS A 2 -49.92 -37.39 78.15
CA LYS A 2 -48.49 -37.20 78.55
C LYS A 2 -47.65 -36.03 77.99
N MET A 3 -47.46 -35.04 78.88
CA MET A 3 -46.29 -34.15 78.98
C MET A 3 -44.99 -34.89 79.35
N LYS A 4 -43.84 -34.29 79.01
CA LYS A 4 -42.50 -34.19 79.69
C LYS A 4 -41.40 -34.14 78.61
N ARG A 5 -40.26 -33.44 78.71
CA ARG A 5 -39.58 -32.62 79.74
C ARG A 5 -38.42 -31.85 79.06
N LYS A 6 -38.02 -30.73 79.67
CA LYS A 6 -36.80 -29.92 79.44
C LYS A 6 -35.50 -30.72 79.34
N LEU A 7 -34.48 -30.18 78.64
CA LEU A 7 -33.16 -29.93 79.24
C LEU A 7 -32.28 -28.98 78.40
N LEU A 8 -31.51 -28.16 79.13
CA LEU A 8 -30.61 -27.09 78.70
C LEU A 8 -29.22 -27.61 78.27
N ALA A 9 -28.61 -26.80 77.39
CA ALA A 9 -27.19 -26.43 77.29
C ALA A 9 -26.11 -27.51 77.11
N THR A 10 -25.33 -27.38 76.03
CA THR A 10 -23.87 -27.55 76.08
C THR A 10 -23.20 -26.65 75.04
N VAL A 11 -22.37 -25.73 75.51
CA VAL A 11 -21.41 -24.93 74.74
C VAL A 11 -20.28 -25.85 74.30
N ASN A 12 -19.81 -25.77 73.05
CA ASN A 12 -18.42 -26.14 72.78
C ASN A 12 -17.77 -25.22 71.73
N ARG A 13 -16.67 -24.61 72.15
CA ARG A 13 -15.77 -23.74 71.39
C ARG A 13 -14.90 -24.62 70.50
N GLY A 14 -15.06 -24.50 69.19
CA GLY A 14 -14.11 -25.03 68.20
C GLY A 14 -13.57 -23.90 67.36
N LEU A 15 -12.41 -23.36 67.75
CA LEU A 15 -11.60 -22.46 66.93
C LEU A 15 -11.31 -23.12 65.59
N LEU A 16 -11.75 -22.52 64.48
CA LEU A 16 -11.09 -22.73 63.18
C LEU A 16 -10.40 -21.43 62.77
N ARG A 17 -9.07 -21.47 62.91
CA ARG A 17 -8.09 -20.54 62.37
C ARG A 17 -8.29 -20.44 60.86
N VAL A 18 -8.61 -19.25 60.36
CA VAL A 18 -8.48 -18.91 58.93
C VAL A 18 -7.04 -18.44 58.71
N PRO A 19 -6.23 -19.11 57.87
CA PRO A 19 -4.87 -18.67 57.61
C PRO A 19 -4.85 -17.47 56.67
N VAL A 20 -3.98 -16.55 57.09
CA VAL A 20 -3.38 -15.40 56.43
C VAL A 20 -2.93 -15.68 54.98
N SER A 21 -3.27 -14.73 54.11
CA SER A 21 -2.54 -14.19 52.95
C SER A 21 -1.81 -15.14 51.99
N ALA A 22 -2.27 -15.11 50.73
CA ALA A 22 -1.40 -15.14 49.56
C ALA A 22 -1.96 -14.19 48.49
N VAL A 23 -1.67 -12.89 48.64
CA VAL A 23 -1.82 -11.92 47.55
C VAL A 23 -0.73 -12.25 46.54
N LEU A 24 -1.09 -12.94 45.47
CA LEU A 24 -0.25 -13.10 44.28
C LEU A 24 -0.08 -11.73 43.62
N LEU A 25 1.01 -11.03 43.93
CA LEU A 25 1.53 -9.99 43.06
C LEU A 25 1.99 -10.66 41.77
N ALA A 26 1.12 -10.70 40.76
CA ALA A 26 1.54 -10.93 39.39
C ALA A 26 2.44 -9.74 39.00
N PRO A 27 3.67 -9.98 38.49
CA PRO A 27 4.42 -8.94 37.83
C PRO A 27 3.60 -8.50 36.61
N LEU A 28 3.06 -7.28 36.66
CA LEU A 28 2.66 -6.55 35.46
C LEU A 28 3.94 -6.30 34.65
N LEU A 29 4.31 -7.27 33.83
CA LEU A 29 5.24 -7.04 32.73
C LEU A 29 4.56 -6.01 31.84
N VAL A 30 4.96 -4.75 31.99
CA VAL A 30 4.72 -3.71 31.01
C VAL A 30 5.54 -4.13 29.79
N ALA A 31 4.96 -5.00 28.96
CA ALA A 31 5.45 -5.16 27.60
C ALA A 31 5.32 -3.77 26.99
N ASN A 32 6.45 -3.11 26.75
CA ASN A 32 6.49 -2.01 25.79
C ASN A 32 5.98 -2.63 24.50
N ARG A 33 4.68 -2.44 24.23
CA ARG A 33 4.08 -2.67 22.92
C ARG A 33 5.01 -1.96 21.94
N ALA A 34 5.61 -2.70 21.02
CA ALA A 34 6.38 -2.12 19.94
C ALA A 34 5.46 -1.09 19.28
N GLU A 35 5.77 0.19 19.49
CA GLU A 35 4.93 1.28 19.00
C GLU A 35 5.08 1.25 17.49
N ALA A 36 3.99 0.96 16.80
CA ALA A 36 3.98 0.91 15.35
C ALA A 36 4.24 2.33 14.84
N ALA A 37 5.40 2.52 14.24
CA ALA A 37 5.86 3.82 13.79
C ALA A 37 6.89 3.66 12.67
N CYS A 38 7.02 4.69 11.86
CA CYS A 38 8.19 4.89 11.05
C CYS A 38 9.24 5.69 11.84
N THR A 39 10.49 5.24 11.80
CA THR A 39 11.60 5.93 12.49
C THR A 39 12.78 6.18 11.55
N PRO A 40 13.45 7.35 11.65
CA PRO A 40 13.13 8.51 12.50
C PRO A 40 11.82 9.23 12.10
N VAL A 41 11.29 10.09 12.99
CA VAL A 41 10.09 10.89 12.71
C VAL A 41 10.42 11.96 11.66
N ALA A 42 9.57 12.08 10.64
CA ALA A 42 9.72 13.09 9.60
C ALA A 42 9.25 14.49 10.10
N PRO A 43 9.75 15.60 9.53
CA PRO A 43 10.59 15.66 8.33
C PRO A 43 12.04 15.28 8.56
N VAL A 44 12.62 14.56 7.61
CA VAL A 44 14.01 14.08 7.64
C VAL A 44 14.51 13.84 6.22
N SER A 45 15.80 14.04 5.97
CA SER A 45 16.43 13.77 4.67
C SER A 45 17.73 13.00 4.86
N ASN A 46 18.15 12.27 3.82
CA ASN A 46 19.35 11.42 3.82
C ASN A 46 19.34 10.36 4.94
N ALA A 47 18.16 9.84 5.29
CA ALA A 47 17.98 8.87 6.36
C ALA A 47 17.43 7.54 5.84
N THR A 48 17.70 6.47 6.59
CA THR A 48 17.01 5.20 6.43
C THR A 48 15.79 5.21 7.35
N ILE A 49 14.61 5.09 6.75
CA ILE A 49 13.33 5.07 7.43
C ILE A 49 12.85 3.63 7.48
N VAL A 50 12.56 3.12 8.67
CA VAL A 50 11.94 1.81 8.85
C VAL A 50 10.55 2.00 9.43
N CYS A 51 9.54 1.50 8.72
CA CYS A 51 8.14 1.48 9.13
C CYS A 51 7.76 0.07 9.57
N SER A 52 7.36 -0.06 10.83
CA SER A 52 6.96 -1.33 11.44
C SER A 52 5.57 -1.21 12.07
N GLY A 53 4.78 -2.29 12.00
CA GLY A 53 3.41 -2.32 12.51
C GLY A 53 2.44 -1.40 11.75
N ASN A 54 1.30 -1.07 12.37
CA ASN A 54 0.31 -0.15 11.81
C ASN A 54 0.62 1.32 12.13
N VAL A 55 1.15 2.04 11.15
CA VAL A 55 1.46 3.47 11.19
C VAL A 55 0.26 4.22 10.63
N ASP A 56 -0.63 4.67 11.52
CA ASP A 56 -1.73 5.56 11.17
C ASP A 56 -1.30 7.00 11.46
N THR A 57 -1.21 7.80 10.39
CA THR A 57 -1.17 9.26 10.46
C THR A 57 -0.13 9.85 11.43
N GLN A 58 1.10 9.33 11.39
CA GLN A 58 2.20 9.74 12.28
C GLN A 58 2.48 11.25 12.28
N GLN A 59 2.05 11.97 11.24
CA GLN A 59 2.25 13.41 11.07
C GLN A 59 0.96 14.25 11.16
N GLY A 60 -0.04 13.81 11.92
CA GLY A 60 -1.21 14.65 12.21
C GLY A 60 -2.34 14.53 11.19
N GLY A 61 -2.63 13.31 10.76
CA GLY A 61 -3.92 12.96 10.15
C GLY A 61 -3.95 12.84 8.63
N VAL A 62 -3.10 13.55 7.88
CA VAL A 62 -3.20 13.59 6.40
C VAL A 62 -2.30 12.57 5.72
N THR A 63 -1.04 12.50 6.17
CA THR A 63 -0.02 11.61 5.63
C THR A 63 0.31 10.54 6.66
N GLY A 64 0.46 9.28 6.24
CA GLY A 64 0.98 8.22 7.09
C GLY A 64 2.41 8.51 7.51
N TYR A 65 3.28 8.77 6.52
CA TYR A 65 4.65 9.21 6.76
C TYR A 65 5.21 10.17 5.70
N GLY A 66 6.04 11.11 6.15
CA GLY A 66 6.92 11.90 5.31
C GLY A 66 6.33 13.20 4.72
N THR A 67 7.21 14.04 4.21
CA THR A 67 6.88 15.33 3.59
C THR A 67 7.51 15.48 2.21
N PHE A 68 7.07 16.45 1.41
CA PHE A 68 7.73 16.76 0.12
C PHE A 68 9.16 17.29 0.27
N ASN A 69 9.60 17.63 1.48
CA ASN A 69 10.97 18.07 1.75
C ASN A 69 11.88 16.92 2.20
N ASP A 70 11.32 15.72 2.32
CA ASP A 70 12.06 14.54 2.77
C ASP A 70 12.76 13.94 1.55
N ASN A 71 14.03 14.32 1.35
CA ASN A 71 14.81 13.99 0.16
C ASN A 71 15.87 12.93 0.46
N ASN A 72 16.21 12.14 -0.55
CA ASN A 72 17.28 11.14 -0.52
C ASN A 72 17.13 10.11 0.63
N ASN A 73 15.89 9.84 1.05
CA ASN A 73 15.62 8.85 2.08
C ASN A 73 15.50 7.44 1.49
N SER A 74 15.85 6.44 2.29
CA SER A 74 15.62 5.04 1.99
C SER A 74 14.53 4.50 2.91
N TYR A 75 13.35 4.27 2.37
CA TYR A 75 12.18 3.78 3.08
C TYR A 75 12.10 2.25 3.02
N ARG A 76 11.88 1.62 4.17
CA ARG A 76 11.60 0.20 4.30
C ARG A 76 10.30 0.02 5.07
N VAL A 77 9.26 -0.42 4.38
CA VAL A 77 8.01 -0.85 5.02
C VAL A 77 8.11 -2.36 5.23
N GLU A 78 8.07 -2.80 6.48
CA GLU A 78 8.24 -4.20 6.84
C GLU A 78 7.03 -5.06 6.47
N ALA A 79 7.24 -6.38 6.39
CA ALA A 79 6.15 -7.30 6.14
C ALA A 79 5.13 -7.25 7.28
N GLY A 80 3.85 -7.11 6.93
CA GLY A 80 2.77 -6.92 7.90
C GLY A 80 2.70 -5.52 8.51
N ALA A 81 3.60 -4.61 8.13
CA ALA A 81 3.43 -3.19 8.43
C ALA A 81 2.37 -2.59 7.49
N GLN A 82 1.66 -1.58 7.99
CA GLN A 82 0.67 -0.82 7.25
C GLN A 82 0.94 0.65 7.49
N VAL A 83 1.10 1.43 6.42
CA VAL A 83 1.37 2.88 6.49
C VAL A 83 0.19 3.59 5.85
N ASP A 84 -0.69 4.11 6.68
CA ASP A 84 -1.93 4.75 6.28
C ASP A 84 -1.90 6.24 6.60
N GLY A 85 -2.32 7.06 5.64
CA GLY A 85 -2.76 8.43 5.91
C GLY A 85 -4.11 8.69 5.29
N THR A 86 -4.90 9.63 5.83
CA THR A 86 -6.23 9.89 5.27
C THR A 86 -6.18 10.32 3.80
N SER A 87 -5.11 10.98 3.36
CA SER A 87 -4.91 11.32 1.95
C SER A 87 -3.70 10.65 1.33
N PHE A 88 -2.61 10.45 2.09
CA PHE A 88 -1.38 9.94 1.52
C PHE A 88 -0.75 8.88 2.42
N GLY A 89 -0.31 7.75 1.87
CA GLY A 89 0.43 6.76 2.63
C GLY A 89 1.83 7.29 2.98
N ILE A 90 2.67 7.44 1.95
CA ILE A 90 4.01 8.04 2.06
C ILE A 90 4.15 9.25 1.14
N ARG A 91 4.74 10.33 1.66
CA ARG A 91 5.20 11.49 0.87
C ARG A 91 6.69 11.68 1.01
N THR A 92 7.36 11.90 -0.11
CA THR A 92 8.80 12.19 -0.15
C THR A 92 9.07 13.22 -1.25
N GLY A 93 10.19 13.93 -1.15
CA GLY A 93 10.70 14.75 -2.24
C GLY A 93 11.36 13.88 -3.33
N SER A 94 12.57 14.26 -3.73
CA SER A 94 13.35 13.56 -4.75
C SER A 94 14.46 12.68 -4.19
N GLY A 95 14.92 11.72 -5.00
CA GLY A 95 16.03 10.83 -4.71
C GLY A 95 15.70 9.70 -3.74
N GLY A 96 14.41 9.46 -3.47
CA GLY A 96 13.97 8.44 -2.53
C GLY A 96 14.16 7.02 -3.07
N THR A 97 14.41 6.05 -2.18
CA THR A 97 14.26 4.62 -2.48
C THR A 97 13.22 4.02 -1.55
N LEU A 98 12.31 3.21 -2.05
CA LEU A 98 11.26 2.55 -1.26
C LEU A 98 11.35 1.04 -1.47
N THR A 99 11.51 0.30 -0.39
CA THR A 99 11.29 -1.15 -0.34
C THR A 99 10.01 -1.41 0.43
N ASN A 100 8.94 -1.78 -0.27
CA ASN A 100 7.67 -2.12 0.33
C ASN A 100 7.51 -3.64 0.46
N LEU A 101 7.33 -4.12 1.68
CA LEU A 101 6.98 -5.51 2.03
C LEU A 101 5.58 -5.60 2.66
N GLY A 102 4.93 -4.46 2.90
CA GLY A 102 3.67 -4.35 3.62
C GLY A 102 2.59 -3.62 2.81
N ILE A 103 1.76 -2.85 3.51
CA ILE A 103 0.68 -2.06 2.91
C ILE A 103 1.01 -0.57 3.05
N ILE A 104 0.79 0.17 1.98
CA ILE A 104 0.84 1.64 1.97
C ILE A 104 -0.48 2.13 1.39
N ASP A 105 -1.27 2.87 2.17
CA ASP A 105 -2.58 3.36 1.72
C ASP A 105 -2.75 4.88 1.91
N GLY A 106 -3.28 5.53 0.87
CA GLY A 106 -3.60 6.95 0.82
C GLY A 106 -4.89 7.20 0.05
N PRO A 107 -6.06 6.85 0.63
CA PRO A 107 -7.30 6.66 -0.11
C PRO A 107 -7.83 7.94 -0.79
N ASN A 108 -7.56 9.13 -0.23
CA ASN A 108 -8.03 10.40 -0.81
C ASN A 108 -7.01 11.10 -1.71
N GLY A 109 -5.80 10.57 -1.86
CA GLY A 109 -4.72 11.23 -2.61
C GLY A 109 -3.85 10.21 -3.35
N ALA A 110 -2.82 9.69 -2.69
CA ALA A 110 -2.04 8.59 -3.26
C ALA A 110 -1.38 7.73 -2.20
N GLY A 111 -1.19 6.44 -2.50
CA GLY A 111 -0.40 5.56 -1.64
C GLY A 111 1.03 6.07 -1.48
N LEU A 112 1.66 6.44 -2.59
CA LEU A 112 2.96 7.09 -2.62
C LEU A 112 2.91 8.36 -3.44
N THR A 113 3.41 9.47 -2.89
CA THR A 113 3.72 10.68 -3.68
C THR A 113 5.20 11.02 -3.57
N ALA A 114 5.86 11.22 -4.71
CA ALA A 114 7.29 11.53 -4.77
C ALA A 114 7.65 12.54 -5.87
N GLY A 115 8.82 13.15 -5.79
CA GLY A 115 9.49 13.74 -6.94
C GLY A 115 10.11 12.63 -7.78
N ASP A 116 11.37 12.29 -7.50
CA ASP A 116 12.05 11.14 -8.09
C ASP A 116 12.16 10.00 -7.08
N VAL A 117 11.74 8.79 -7.47
CA VAL A 117 11.74 7.64 -6.56
C VAL A 117 12.06 6.34 -7.29
N THR A 118 12.84 5.48 -6.63
CA THR A 118 12.97 4.06 -6.99
C THR A 118 12.17 3.21 -6.02
N VAL A 119 11.25 2.38 -6.53
CA VAL A 119 10.33 1.57 -5.73
C VAL A 119 10.54 0.09 -6.05
N SER A 120 10.72 -0.71 -5.01
CA SER A 120 10.59 -2.17 -5.05
C SER A 120 9.36 -2.55 -4.23
N ASN A 121 8.30 -2.98 -4.91
CA ASN A 121 7.06 -3.43 -4.28
C ASN A 121 7.03 -4.96 -4.31
N ALA A 122 7.34 -5.60 -3.19
CA ALA A 122 7.53 -7.04 -3.12
C ALA A 122 6.23 -7.82 -3.30
N SER A 123 6.35 -9.12 -3.58
CA SER A 123 5.19 -10.02 -3.61
C SER A 123 4.46 -10.01 -2.27
N GLY A 124 3.13 -9.89 -2.31
CA GLY A 124 2.29 -9.76 -1.12
C GLY A 124 2.21 -8.34 -0.54
N ALA A 125 3.01 -7.39 -1.04
CA ALA A 125 2.94 -5.99 -0.66
C ALA A 125 1.93 -5.24 -1.54
N THR A 126 1.32 -4.19 -0.98
CA THR A 126 0.30 -3.37 -1.64
C THR A 126 0.63 -1.89 -1.51
N ILE A 127 0.47 -1.16 -2.60
CA ILE A 127 0.40 0.31 -2.61
C ILE A 127 -0.95 0.71 -3.20
N SER A 128 -1.75 1.45 -2.42
CA SER A 128 -3.07 1.90 -2.85
C SER A 128 -3.34 3.35 -2.45
N GLY A 129 -4.23 3.99 -3.19
CA GLY A 129 -4.72 5.33 -2.89
C GLY A 129 -5.66 5.80 -3.98
N PHE A 130 -6.13 7.05 -3.97
CA PHE A 130 -6.91 7.56 -5.11
C PHE A 130 -6.11 7.34 -6.40
N ASN A 131 -4.86 7.81 -6.43
CA ASN A 131 -3.82 7.22 -7.28
C ASN A 131 -3.00 6.20 -6.48
N GLY A 132 -2.51 5.13 -7.11
CA GLY A 132 -1.60 4.21 -6.41
C GLY A 132 -0.27 4.91 -6.11
N ILE A 133 0.39 5.40 -7.17
CA ILE A 133 1.64 6.16 -7.09
C ILE A 133 1.52 7.44 -7.93
N THR A 134 1.92 8.58 -7.36
CA THR A 134 2.11 9.83 -8.08
C THR A 134 3.58 10.25 -8.01
N ALA A 135 4.25 10.47 -9.16
CA ALA A 135 5.67 10.83 -9.16
C ALA A 135 6.09 11.76 -10.33
N SER A 136 7.20 12.49 -10.18
CA SER A 136 7.87 13.08 -11.35
C SER A 136 8.58 11.99 -12.15
N THR A 137 9.52 11.27 -11.52
CA THR A 137 10.22 10.13 -12.12
C THR A 137 10.05 8.90 -11.25
N LEU A 138 9.55 7.82 -11.83
CA LEU A 138 9.38 6.54 -11.17
C LEU A 138 10.23 5.47 -11.83
N ASN A 139 11.11 4.84 -11.05
CA ASN A 139 11.73 3.56 -11.40
C ASN A 139 11.12 2.47 -10.52
N LEU A 140 10.35 1.56 -11.09
CA LEU A 140 9.53 0.60 -10.36
C LEU A 140 9.93 -0.84 -10.70
N ASP A 141 10.16 -1.63 -9.67
CA ASP A 141 10.12 -3.09 -9.71
C ASP A 141 8.94 -3.59 -8.88
N ASN A 142 7.91 -4.10 -9.55
CA ASN A 142 6.65 -4.50 -8.93
C ASN A 142 6.41 -6.01 -9.02
N ALA A 143 6.47 -6.70 -7.89
CA ALA A 143 6.02 -8.08 -7.72
C ALA A 143 4.70 -8.17 -6.93
N GLY A 144 4.29 -7.08 -6.28
CA GLY A 144 3.07 -6.96 -5.49
C GLY A 144 1.88 -6.36 -6.24
N ALA A 145 1.01 -5.68 -5.50
CA ALA A 145 -0.14 -4.96 -6.03
C ALA A 145 0.04 -3.45 -5.94
N ILE A 146 -0.29 -2.76 -7.03
CA ILE A 146 -0.48 -1.31 -7.06
C ILE A 146 -1.87 -1.05 -7.61
N ALA A 147 -2.69 -0.34 -6.84
CA ALA A 147 -4.09 -0.11 -7.19
C ALA A 147 -4.49 1.34 -6.98
N SER A 148 -5.32 1.85 -7.88
CA SER A 148 -6.00 3.13 -7.68
C SER A 148 -7.33 2.94 -6.95
N GLY A 149 -7.86 4.04 -6.43
CA GLY A 149 -9.25 4.18 -6.03
C GLY A 149 -10.13 4.37 -7.25
N LEU A 150 -11.42 4.57 -7.01
CA LEU A 150 -12.40 4.80 -8.08
C LEU A 150 -12.03 6.04 -8.91
N GLN A 151 -11.90 5.85 -10.22
CA GLN A 151 -11.58 6.87 -11.23
C GLN A 151 -10.14 7.41 -11.19
N GLY A 152 -9.30 6.94 -10.28
CA GLY A 152 -7.89 7.33 -10.24
C GLY A 152 -7.03 6.51 -11.20
N HIS A 153 -5.71 6.66 -11.04
CA HIS A 153 -4.71 5.98 -11.85
C HIS A 153 -3.80 5.13 -10.97
N ALA A 154 -3.47 3.92 -11.40
CA ALA A 154 -2.58 3.08 -10.58
C ALA A 154 -1.20 3.74 -10.46
N ILE A 155 -0.72 4.29 -11.58
CA ILE A 155 0.48 5.13 -11.66
C ILE A 155 0.13 6.39 -12.45
N ASP A 156 0.47 7.55 -11.88
CA ASP A 156 0.38 8.87 -12.52
C ASP A 156 1.72 9.59 -12.38
N ALA A 157 2.52 9.66 -13.45
CA ALA A 157 3.85 10.23 -13.36
C ALA A 157 4.35 10.89 -14.64
N THR A 158 5.41 11.71 -14.57
CA THR A 158 5.97 12.31 -15.80
C THR A 158 6.77 11.27 -16.60
N ALA A 159 7.71 10.58 -15.93
CA ALA A 159 8.55 9.55 -16.55
C ALA A 159 8.49 8.25 -15.75
N VAL A 160 8.21 7.14 -16.42
CA VAL A 160 8.01 5.83 -15.78
C VAL A 160 8.92 4.80 -16.42
N THR A 161 9.77 4.16 -15.62
CA THR A 161 10.47 2.92 -15.96
C THR A 161 9.94 1.80 -15.07
N VAL A 162 9.46 0.71 -15.67
CA VAL A 162 8.76 -0.37 -14.94
C VAL A 162 9.26 -1.75 -15.35
N SER A 163 9.60 -2.55 -14.34
CA SER A 163 9.58 -4.01 -14.38
C SER A 163 8.42 -4.48 -13.52
N SER A 164 7.51 -5.29 -14.05
CA SER A 164 6.34 -5.78 -13.31
C SER A 164 6.09 -7.26 -13.52
N SER A 165 6.13 -8.03 -12.44
CA SER A 165 5.60 -9.39 -12.34
C SER A 165 4.28 -9.45 -11.55
N GLY A 166 3.95 -8.37 -10.84
CA GLY A 166 2.71 -8.22 -10.08
C GLY A 166 1.57 -7.54 -10.84
N THR A 167 0.67 -6.90 -10.12
CA THR A 167 -0.51 -6.22 -10.69
C THR A 167 -0.42 -4.71 -10.53
N ILE A 168 -0.73 -3.98 -11.61
CA ILE A 168 -0.87 -2.52 -11.64
C ILE A 168 -2.27 -2.23 -12.22
N ILE A 169 -3.20 -1.76 -11.38
CA ILE A 169 -4.62 -1.70 -11.75
C ILE A 169 -5.25 -0.33 -11.44
N GLY A 170 -5.73 0.34 -12.49
CA GLY A 170 -6.67 1.45 -12.40
C GLY A 170 -8.09 0.92 -12.20
N ILE A 171 -8.80 1.42 -11.19
CA ILE A 171 -10.14 0.98 -10.78
C ILE A 171 -11.18 2.07 -11.06
N GLY A 172 -12.36 1.66 -11.53
CA GLY A 172 -13.48 2.57 -11.78
C GLY A 172 -13.43 3.24 -13.15
N ALA A 173 -14.54 3.88 -13.53
CA ALA A 173 -14.66 4.51 -14.85
C ALA A 173 -13.51 5.50 -15.12
N ASN A 174 -13.04 5.56 -16.36
CA ASN A 174 -11.93 6.44 -16.78
C ASN A 174 -10.56 6.17 -16.14
N SER A 175 -10.44 5.17 -15.26
CA SER A 175 -9.15 4.83 -14.67
C SER A 175 -8.15 4.29 -15.70
N ILE A 176 -6.89 4.46 -15.36
CA ILE A 176 -5.74 4.12 -16.19
C ILE A 176 -4.78 3.28 -15.35
N GLY A 177 -4.21 2.23 -15.95
CA GLY A 177 -3.15 1.46 -15.30
C GLY A 177 -1.89 2.32 -15.12
N ILE A 178 -1.32 2.79 -16.22
CA ILE A 178 -0.19 3.73 -16.21
C ILE A 178 -0.51 4.95 -17.06
N ASN A 179 -0.55 6.13 -16.42
CA ASN A 179 -0.65 7.42 -17.08
C ASN A 179 0.69 8.16 -16.96
N ALA A 180 1.34 8.47 -18.09
CA ALA A 180 2.58 9.22 -18.04
C ALA A 180 2.92 10.01 -19.30
N THR A 181 3.91 10.90 -19.22
CA THR A 181 4.46 11.53 -20.44
C THR A 181 5.35 10.56 -21.20
N THR A 182 6.26 9.86 -20.52
CA THR A 182 7.09 8.81 -21.12
C THR A 182 7.01 7.53 -20.32
N VAL A 183 6.97 6.39 -21.03
CA VAL A 183 6.92 5.06 -20.43
C VAL A 183 7.97 4.17 -21.04
N ASN A 184 8.74 3.49 -20.19
CA ASN A 184 9.66 2.42 -20.54
C ASN A 184 9.38 1.19 -19.67
N VAL A 185 8.52 0.29 -20.15
CA VAL A 185 8.27 -0.99 -19.50
C VAL A 185 9.33 -1.98 -19.97
N THR A 186 10.34 -2.24 -19.13
CA THR A 186 11.48 -3.10 -19.46
C THR A 186 11.11 -4.58 -19.43
N ALA A 187 10.14 -4.96 -18.61
CA ALA A 187 9.53 -6.27 -18.60
C ALA A 187 8.17 -6.22 -17.91
N ASN A 188 7.11 -6.69 -18.56
CA ASN A 188 5.84 -6.99 -17.90
C ASN A 188 5.53 -8.48 -18.06
N THR A 189 5.61 -9.24 -16.97
CA THR A 189 5.12 -10.63 -16.88
C THR A 189 3.82 -10.73 -16.08
N GLY A 190 3.46 -9.65 -15.38
CA GLY A 190 2.23 -9.53 -14.60
C GLY A 190 1.06 -8.95 -15.39
N THR A 191 0.22 -8.15 -14.72
CA THR A 191 -0.92 -7.48 -15.34
C THR A 191 -0.86 -5.98 -15.12
N ILE A 192 -0.97 -5.22 -16.22
CA ILE A 192 -1.25 -3.79 -16.22
C ILE A 192 -2.66 -3.61 -16.76
N ALA A 193 -3.53 -2.97 -16.00
CA ALA A 193 -4.91 -2.78 -16.41
C ALA A 193 -5.46 -1.42 -15.99
N GLY A 194 -6.34 -0.88 -16.82
CA GLY A 194 -7.26 0.18 -16.42
C GLY A 194 -8.64 -0.07 -17.01
N VAL A 195 -9.60 0.77 -16.66
CA VAL A 195 -10.92 0.70 -17.29
C VAL A 195 -10.90 1.39 -18.64
N ARG A 196 -10.38 2.62 -18.73
CA ARG A 196 -10.29 3.35 -20.01
C ARG A 196 -9.02 3.02 -20.76
N PHE A 197 -7.87 3.05 -20.10
CA PHE A 197 -6.59 2.73 -20.72
C PHE A 197 -5.78 1.76 -19.87
N GLY A 198 -5.16 0.76 -20.52
CA GLY A 198 -4.13 -0.03 -19.84
C GLY A 198 -2.91 0.86 -19.56
N VAL A 199 -2.37 1.45 -20.64
CA VAL A 199 -1.28 2.42 -20.61
C VAL A 199 -1.62 3.61 -21.51
N SER A 200 -1.45 4.83 -21.01
CA SER A 200 -1.67 6.08 -21.72
C SER A 200 -0.43 6.96 -21.65
N VAL A 201 0.11 7.33 -22.80
CA VAL A 201 1.39 8.04 -22.93
C VAL A 201 1.23 9.25 -23.85
N THR A 202 1.73 10.42 -23.45
CA THR A 202 1.64 11.66 -24.27
C THR A 202 2.91 11.97 -25.06
N ALA A 203 3.97 11.19 -24.89
CA ALA A 203 5.16 11.20 -25.73
C ALA A 203 5.54 9.74 -26.07
N ASP A 204 6.78 9.33 -25.82
CA ASP A 204 7.28 8.02 -26.25
C ASP A 204 6.96 6.88 -25.28
N ALA A 205 6.60 5.72 -25.84
CA ALA A 205 6.34 4.48 -25.12
C ALA A 205 7.23 3.33 -25.63
N ALA A 206 8.07 2.77 -24.77
CA ALA A 206 8.78 1.52 -25.02
C ALA A 206 8.23 0.44 -24.09
N MET A 207 7.96 -0.76 -24.60
CA MET A 207 7.41 -1.84 -23.80
C MET A 207 7.83 -3.22 -24.26
N ALA A 208 8.33 -4.03 -23.33
CA ALA A 208 8.43 -5.47 -23.46
C ALA A 208 7.33 -6.14 -22.62
N ASN A 209 6.31 -6.69 -23.27
CA ASN A 209 5.17 -7.33 -22.62
C ASN A 209 5.17 -8.83 -22.86
N ALA A 210 5.33 -9.62 -21.81
CA ALA A 210 5.11 -11.07 -21.80
C ALA A 210 3.86 -11.48 -20.99
N GLY A 211 3.27 -10.56 -20.23
CA GLY A 211 2.08 -10.74 -19.41
C GLY A 211 0.83 -10.16 -20.06
N GLY A 212 0.06 -9.37 -19.32
CA GLY A 212 -1.18 -8.75 -19.79
C GLY A 212 -1.17 -7.23 -19.71
N VAL A 213 -1.62 -6.56 -20.77
CA VAL A 213 -2.03 -5.16 -20.77
C VAL A 213 -3.50 -5.07 -21.19
N LYS A 214 -4.35 -4.50 -20.33
CA LYS A 214 -5.81 -4.60 -20.50
C LYS A 214 -6.52 -3.27 -20.32
N ALA A 215 -7.42 -2.96 -21.23
CA ALA A 215 -8.51 -2.03 -20.99
C ALA A 215 -9.81 -2.80 -20.79
N THR A 216 -10.48 -2.59 -19.66
CA THR A 216 -11.63 -3.41 -19.25
C THR A 216 -12.98 -2.74 -19.53
N GLY A 217 -13.00 -1.43 -19.74
CA GLY A 217 -14.20 -0.63 -20.01
C GLY A 217 -14.53 -0.49 -21.50
N ALA A 218 -15.77 -0.10 -21.77
CA ALA A 218 -16.26 0.24 -23.12
C ALA A 218 -15.40 1.34 -23.74
N ASN A 219 -15.12 1.23 -25.04
CA ASN A 219 -14.21 2.13 -25.77
C ASN A 219 -12.80 2.20 -25.17
N GLY A 220 -12.43 1.23 -24.32
CA GLY A 220 -11.10 1.19 -23.73
C GLY A 220 -10.03 0.93 -24.78
N VAL A 221 -8.81 1.40 -24.52
CA VAL A 221 -7.64 1.13 -25.37
C VAL A 221 -6.52 0.50 -24.54
N GLY A 222 -5.96 -0.60 -25.03
CA GLY A 222 -4.89 -1.31 -24.31
C GLY A 222 -3.69 -0.39 -24.05
N ILE A 223 -3.13 0.18 -25.11
CA ILE A 223 -1.99 1.10 -25.08
C ILE A 223 -2.24 2.25 -26.06
N THR A 224 -2.00 3.48 -25.64
CA THR A 224 -1.99 4.67 -26.50
C THR A 224 -0.72 5.48 -26.28
N ALA A 225 -0.13 6.02 -27.35
CA ALA A 225 1.02 6.92 -27.28
C ALA A 225 0.90 8.02 -28.35
N ASP A 226 1.06 9.28 -27.97
CA ASP A 226 1.05 10.40 -28.93
C ASP A 226 2.39 10.52 -29.68
N GLY A 227 3.48 10.04 -29.06
CA GLY A 227 4.81 9.96 -29.66
C GLY A 227 5.07 8.62 -30.33
N ASN A 228 6.33 8.18 -30.32
CA ASN A 228 6.69 6.87 -30.85
C ASN A 228 6.27 5.78 -29.88
N ALA A 229 5.79 4.64 -30.39
CA ALA A 229 5.78 3.42 -29.58
C ALA A 229 6.54 2.26 -30.20
N SER A 230 7.36 1.63 -29.37
CA SER A 230 8.10 0.42 -29.67
C SER A 230 7.68 -0.67 -28.70
N ILE A 231 6.88 -1.62 -29.18
CA ILE A 231 6.22 -2.63 -28.35
C ILE A 231 6.65 -4.03 -28.80
N ASP A 232 7.43 -4.74 -27.97
CA ASP A 232 7.68 -6.19 -28.09
C ASP A 232 6.63 -6.92 -27.26
N ASN A 233 5.56 -7.39 -27.92
CA ASN A 233 4.49 -8.12 -27.27
C ASN A 233 4.59 -9.64 -27.52
N ARG A 234 4.88 -10.39 -26.47
CA ARG A 234 4.81 -11.85 -26.37
C ARG A 234 3.66 -12.33 -25.48
N GLY A 235 2.99 -11.40 -24.80
CA GLY A 235 1.82 -11.63 -23.97
C GLY A 235 0.51 -11.20 -24.65
N THR A 236 -0.45 -10.76 -23.84
CA THR A 236 -1.75 -10.24 -24.30
C THR A 236 -1.82 -8.73 -24.16
N ILE A 237 -2.25 -8.06 -25.24
CA ILE A 237 -2.76 -6.68 -25.19
C ILE A 237 -4.22 -6.75 -25.66
N SER A 238 -5.16 -6.32 -24.82
CA SER A 238 -6.58 -6.48 -25.09
C SER A 238 -7.41 -5.32 -24.61
N ALA A 239 -8.49 -5.04 -25.34
CA ALA A 239 -9.58 -4.22 -24.86
C ALA A 239 -10.86 -5.07 -24.86
N LEU A 240 -11.50 -5.21 -23.69
CA LEU A 240 -12.43 -6.32 -23.43
C LEU A 240 -13.90 -6.01 -23.70
N ALA A 241 -14.26 -4.75 -23.87
CA ALA A 241 -15.66 -4.32 -23.98
C ALA A 241 -16.04 -3.87 -25.40
N SER A 242 -17.33 -3.66 -25.64
CA SER A 242 -17.85 -3.18 -26.93
C SER A 242 -17.24 -1.83 -27.32
N GLY A 243 -16.87 -1.66 -28.59
CA GLY A 243 -16.25 -0.44 -29.12
C GLY A 243 -14.79 -0.23 -28.67
N ALA A 244 -14.25 -1.16 -27.87
CA ALA A 244 -12.90 -1.08 -27.37
C ALA A 244 -11.89 -1.50 -28.44
N SER A 245 -10.75 -0.81 -28.47
CA SER A 245 -9.69 -1.06 -29.43
C SER A 245 -8.53 -1.73 -28.70
N ALA A 246 -8.24 -2.99 -29.03
CA ALA A 246 -6.96 -3.58 -28.64
C ALA A 246 -5.77 -2.87 -29.31
N THR A 247 -6.07 -2.09 -30.36
CA THR A 247 -5.11 -1.44 -31.24
C THR A 247 -4.44 -0.25 -30.56
N PHE A 248 -3.12 -0.24 -30.72
CA PHE A 248 -2.24 0.90 -30.55
C PHE A 248 -2.66 2.06 -31.48
N LEU A 249 -2.99 3.22 -30.90
CA LEU A 249 -3.27 4.45 -31.64
C LEU A 249 -2.08 5.41 -31.46
N ILE A 250 -1.44 5.77 -32.58
CA ILE A 250 -0.58 6.96 -32.69
C ILE A 250 -1.51 8.09 -33.14
N LEU A 251 -1.58 9.17 -32.37
CA LEU A 251 -2.36 10.38 -32.73
C LEU A 251 -1.54 11.35 -33.59
#